data_AF-A0A6J6MJV5-F1
#
_entry.id   AF-A0A6J6MJV5-F1
#
_cell.length_a   1.000
_cell.length_b   1.000
_cell.length_c   1.000
_cell.angle_alpha   90.00
_cell.angle_beta   90.00
_cell.angle_gamma   90.00
#
_symmetry.space_group_name_H-M   'P 1'
#
loop_
_entity.id
_entity.type
_entity.pdbx_description
1 polymer ?
#
loop_
_entity_poly.entity_id
_entity_poly.type
_entity_poly.pdbx_seq_one_letter_code
_entity_poly.pdbx_strand_id
1 'polypeptide(L)' 'MLQIRLVDGIDRKTLTSEQDSNAARYLESDHISYSHWSQGRVVLTQSGRLIADRIVRELMV' A
#
# COMPACT_ATOMS: atom_id res chain seq x y z
N MET A 1 2.77 -11.19 -10.11
CA MET A 1 3.63 -10.03 -10.44
C MET A 1 2.78 -8.75 -10.30
N LEU A 2 2.52 -8.31 -9.07
CA LEU A 2 3.19 -7.21 -8.36
C LEU A 2 2.85 -5.78 -8.88
N GLN A 3 1.55 -5.46 -9.02
CA GLN A 3 1.09 -4.09 -9.33
C GLN A 3 1.40 -3.07 -8.21
N ILE A 4 1.53 -3.50 -6.95
CA ILE A 4 1.95 -2.61 -5.84
C ILE A 4 3.36 -2.01 -6.03
N ARG A 5 4.20 -2.64 -6.85
CA ARG A 5 5.55 -2.11 -7.15
C ARG A 5 5.53 -0.97 -8.19
N LEU A 6 4.40 -0.73 -8.86
CA LEU A 6 4.29 0.37 -9.82
C LEU A 6 4.24 1.71 -9.09
N VAL A 7 4.83 2.73 -9.72
CA VAL A 7 4.83 4.12 -9.21
C VAL A 7 3.40 4.61 -8.94
N ASP A 8 2.42 4.14 -9.70
CA ASP A 8 1.01 4.48 -9.57
C ASP A 8 0.31 3.85 -8.36
N GLY A 9 0.91 2.83 -7.73
CA GLY A 9 0.28 2.06 -6.66
C GLY A 9 -0.91 1.22 -7.13
N ILE A 10 -1.81 0.90 -6.21
CA ILE A 10 -3.09 0.23 -6.51
C ILE A 10 -4.26 1.07 -6.02
N ASP A 11 -5.42 0.89 -6.65
CA ASP A 11 -6.63 1.61 -6.26
C ASP A 11 -7.16 1.04 -4.93
N ARG A 12 -7.40 1.90 -3.95
CA ARG A 12 -7.90 1.49 -2.63
C ARG A 12 -9.25 0.78 -2.73
N LYS A 13 -10.05 1.07 -3.76
CA LYS A 13 -11.34 0.39 -4.00
C LYS A 13 -11.20 -1.07 -4.42
N THR A 14 -10.01 -1.48 -4.86
CA THR A 14 -9.71 -2.89 -5.17
C THR A 14 -9.33 -3.69 -3.94
N LEU A 15 -9.09 -3.02 -2.81
CA LEU A 15 -8.76 -3.66 -1.54
C LEU A 15 -10.03 -4.13 -0.82
N THR A 16 -9.95 -5.31 -0.21
CA THR A 16 -10.94 -5.76 0.77
C THR A 16 -10.77 -4.98 2.08
N SER A 17 -11.79 -5.03 2.95
CA SER A 17 -11.73 -4.34 4.25
C SER A 17 -10.54 -4.76 5.12
N GLU A 18 -10.09 -6.02 5.01
CA GLU A 18 -8.92 -6.52 5.73
C GLU A 18 -7.61 -5.93 5.16
N GLN A 19 -7.49 -5.91 3.83
CA GLN A 19 -6.36 -5.31 3.16
C GLN A 19 -6.27 -3.79 3.40
N ASP A 20 -7.41 -3.10 3.46
CA ASP A 20 -7.47 -1.68 3.78
C ASP A 20 -6.96 -1.39 5.20
N SER A 21 -7.36 -2.22 6.16
CA SER A 21 -6.90 -2.13 7.55
C SER A 21 -5.40 -2.41 7.67
N ASN A 22 -4.90 -3.43 6.96
CA ASN A 22 -3.47 -3.73 6.91
C ASN A 22 -2.69 -2.60 6.24
N ALA A 23 -3.20 -2.02 5.15
CA ALA A 23 -2.60 -0.88 4.49
C ALA A 23 -2.57 0.37 5.40
N ALA A 24 -3.61 0.60 6.22
CA ALA A 24 -3.62 1.70 7.17
C ALA A 24 -2.45 1.63 8.19
N ARG A 25 -2.02 0.42 8.61
CA ARG A 25 -0.85 0.26 9.49
C ARG A 25 0.46 0.72 8.82
N TYR A 26 0.57 0.50 7.52
CA TYR A 26 1.71 0.95 6.72
C TYR A 26 1.64 2.44 6.38
N LEU A 27 0.46 3.06 6.44
CA LEU A 27 0.28 4.50 6.40
C LEU A 27 0.86 5.16 7.66
N GLU A 28 0.57 4.61 8.83
CA GLU A 28 1.11 5.10 10.11
C GLU A 28 2.64 4.97 10.21
N SER A 29 3.20 3.96 9.54
CA SER A 29 4.65 3.69 9.52
C SER A 29 5.41 4.45 8.41
N ASP A 30 4.78 5.42 7.75
CA ASP A 30 5.34 6.20 6.63
C ASP A 30 5.80 5.35 5.43
N HIS A 31 5.26 4.14 5.29
CA HIS A 31 5.53 3.23 4.18
C HIS A 31 4.56 3.43 3.01
N ILE A 32 3.37 3.99 3.27
CA ILE A 32 2.40 4.40 2.25
C ILE A 32 2.29 5.92 2.25
N SER A 33 2.21 6.50 1.05
CA SER A 33 2.10 7.94 0.87
C SER A 33 0.71 8.43 1.31
N TYR A 34 0.68 9.28 2.33
CA TYR A 34 -0.55 9.90 2.82
C TYR A 34 -1.28 10.73 1.76
N SER A 35 -0.53 11.45 0.94
CA SER A 35 -1.09 12.26 -0.17
C SER A 35 -1.89 11.40 -1.15
N HIS A 36 -1.36 10.23 -1.53
CA HIS A 36 -2.06 9.31 -2.44
C HIS A 36 -3.17 8.55 -1.72
N TRP A 37 -2.98 8.21 -0.44
CA TRP A 37 -4.00 7.56 0.38
C TRP A 37 -5.29 8.37 0.45
N SER A 38 -5.18 9.68 0.66
CA SER A 38 -6.33 10.59 0.67
C SER A 38 -7.03 10.69 -0.69
N GLN A 39 -6.33 10.38 -1.79
CA GLN A 39 -6.89 10.32 -3.15
C GLN A 39 -7.49 8.95 -3.48
N GLY A 40 -7.51 8.00 -2.54
CA GLY A 40 -8.00 6.65 -2.75
C GLY A 40 -7.01 5.74 -3.49
N ARG A 41 -5.71 6.06 -3.46
CA ARG A 41 -4.65 5.21 -4.02
C ARG A 41 -3.66 4.76 -2.94
N VAL A 42 -3.24 3.51 -3.03
CA VAL A 42 -2.22 2.93 -2.15
C VAL A 42 -0.89 2.93 -2.89
N VAL A 43 -0.07 3.95 -2.62
CA VAL A 43 1.25 4.14 -3.23
C VAL A 43 2.32 4.01 -2.16
N LEU A 44 3.33 3.17 -2.42
CA LEU A 44 4.47 3.01 -1.51
C LEU A 44 5.42 4.21 -1.59
N THR A 45 5.82 4.72 -0.41
CA THR A 45 6.90 5.70 -0.27
C THR A 45 8.24 5.07 -0.60
N GLN A 46 9.31 5.88 -0.67
CA GLN A 46 10.66 5.35 -0.88
C GLN A 46 11.03 4.29 0.18
N SER A 47 10.69 4.53 1.45
CA SER A 47 10.90 3.60 2.55
C SER A 47 10.01 2.35 2.43
N GLY A 48 8.74 2.51 2.07
CA GLY A 48 7.82 1.38 1.85
C GLY A 48 8.27 0.45 0.72
N ARG A 49 8.93 0.99 -0.31
CA ARG A 49 9.48 0.19 -1.41
C ARG A 49 10.60 -0.75 -0.98
N LEU A 50 11.36 -0.40 0.06
CA LEU A 50 12.42 -1.27 0.60
C LEU A 50 11.86 -2.56 1.21
N ILE A 51 10.61 -2.51 1.69
CA ILE A 51 9.90 -3.64 2.28
C ILE A 51 8.67 -4.05 1.47
N ALA A 52 8.63 -3.69 0.18
CA ALA A 52 7.46 -3.90 -0.67
C ALA A 52 6.99 -5.35 -0.68
N ASP A 53 7.91 -6.32 -0.73
CA ASP A 53 7.57 -7.75 -0.71
C ASP A 53 6.85 -8.17 0.58
N ARG A 54 7.24 -7.59 1.72
CA ARG A 54 6.55 -7.85 3.00
C ARG A 54 5.15 -7.24 2.97
N ILE A 55 5.03 -5.98 2.55
CA ILE A 55 3.74 -5.28 2.48
C ILE A 55 2.78 -6.03 1.54
N VAL A 56 3.26 -6.45 0.37
CA VAL A 56 2.47 -7.22 -0.60
C VAL A 56 2.01 -8.55 0.00
N ARG A 57 2.90 -9.27 0.70
CA ARG A 57 2.55 -10.54 1.32
C ARG A 57 1.46 -10.38 2.36
N GLU A 58 1.54 -9.34 3.19
CA GLU A 58 0.55 -9.04 4.22
C GLU A 58 -0.75 -8.46 3.66
N LEU A 59 -0.72 -7.94 2.42
CA LEU A 59 -1.90 -7.50 1.68
C LEU A 59 -2.51 -8.61 0.80
N MET A 60 -1.85 -9.76 0.60
CA MET A 60 -2.36 -10.86 -0.24
C MET A 60 -2.84 -12.07 0.57
N VAL A 61 -2.72 -12.01 1.90
CA VAL A 61 -3.28 -13.01 2.83
C VAL A 61 -4.67 -12.59 3.24
#